data_AF-G2KQL0-F1
#
_entry.id   AF-G2KQL0-F1
#
_cell.length_a   1.000
_cell.length_b   1.000
_cell.length_c   1.000
_cell.angle_alpha   90.00
_cell.angle_beta   90.00
_cell.angle_gamma   90.00
#
_symmetry.space_group_name_H-M   'P 1'
#
loop_
_entity.id
_entity.type
_entity.pdbx_description
1 polymer ?
#
loop_
_entity_poly.entity_id
_entity_poly.type
_entity_poly.pdbx_seq_one_letter_code
_entity_poly.pdbx_strand_id
1 'polypeptide(L)'
;MRAIKEWETFLKTHKNDVMHTLKAEGVLLESVFLEKSGADNYLIYIMACPDFEHARETAKESKNIVDEFHKKFKQDWWEDSEELEPLIFFYNDQSSQGTKI
;
A
#
# COMPACT_ATOMS: atom_id res chain seq x y z
N MET A 1 -8.28 -15.93 -6.63
CA MET A 1 -8.11 -15.27 -7.96
C MET A 1 -9.16 -14.22 -8.30
N ARG A 2 -10.47 -14.51 -8.26
CA ARG A 2 -11.52 -13.51 -8.60
C ARG A 2 -11.49 -12.28 -7.68
N ALA A 3 -11.45 -12.47 -6.36
CA ALA A 3 -11.39 -11.38 -5.39
C ALA A 3 -10.18 -10.46 -5.61
N ILE A 4 -8.99 -11.01 -5.86
CA ILE A 4 -7.78 -10.23 -6.19
C ILE A 4 -7.99 -9.38 -7.44
N LYS A 5 -8.66 -9.91 -8.47
CA LYS A 5 -8.94 -9.16 -9.70
C LYS A 5 -9.97 -8.06 -9.53
N GLU A 6 -11.00 -8.30 -8.72
CA GLU A 6 -11.98 -7.27 -8.35
C GLU A 6 -11.31 -6.17 -7.54
N TRP A 7 -10.44 -6.53 -6.59
CA TRP A 7 -9.66 -5.60 -5.79
C TRP A 7 -8.68 -4.76 -6.64
N GLU A 8 -7.89 -5.40 -7.49
CA GLU A 8 -6.99 -4.74 -8.44
C GLU A 8 -7.75 -3.75 -9.34
N THR A 9 -8.88 -4.20 -9.91
CA THR A 9 -9.71 -3.37 -10.79
C THR A 9 -10.24 -2.15 -10.05
N PHE A 10 -10.78 -2.35 -8.84
CA PHE A 10 -11.33 -1.28 -8.03
C PHE A 10 -10.27 -0.21 -7.72
N LEU A 11 -9.08 -0.60 -7.23
CA LEU A 11 -8.01 0.35 -6.92
C LEU A 11 -7.53 1.11 -8.18
N LYS A 12 -7.40 0.41 -9.32
CA LYS A 12 -7.00 1.05 -10.58
C LYS A 12 -8.04 2.03 -11.11
N THR A 13 -9.33 1.71 -10.98
CA THR A 13 -10.42 2.61 -11.36
C THR A 13 -10.48 3.86 -10.47
N HIS A 14 -10.16 3.72 -9.18
CA HIS A 14 -10.15 4.83 -8.21
C HIS A 14 -8.75 5.41 -7.96
N LYS A 15 -7.87 5.38 -8.98
CA LYS A 15 -6.46 5.75 -8.83
C LYS A 15 -6.25 7.13 -8.18
N ASN A 16 -7.06 8.13 -8.51
CA ASN A 16 -6.90 9.46 -7.94
C ASN A 16 -7.17 9.48 -6.42
N ASP A 17 -8.18 8.73 -5.97
CA ASP A 17 -8.50 8.58 -4.56
C ASP A 17 -7.40 7.79 -3.84
N VAL A 18 -6.90 6.70 -4.44
CA VAL A 18 -5.72 5.96 -3.94
C VAL A 18 -4.51 6.90 -3.77
N MET A 19 -4.20 7.72 -4.78
CA MET A 19 -3.08 8.66 -4.66
C MET A 19 -3.32 9.73 -3.58
N HIS A 20 -4.57 10.11 -3.35
CA HIS A 20 -4.92 11.06 -2.29
C HIS A 20 -4.71 10.45 -0.91
N THR A 21 -5.12 9.20 -0.71
CA THR A 21 -4.97 8.51 0.58
C THR A 21 -3.51 8.23 0.87
N LEU A 22 -2.75 7.69 -0.09
CA LEU A 22 -1.30 7.50 0.05
C LEU A 22 -0.56 8.81 0.40
N LYS A 23 -0.94 9.94 -0.23
CA LYS A 23 -0.37 11.24 0.08
C LYS A 23 -0.71 11.71 1.49
N ALA A 24 -1.95 11.53 1.94
CA ALA A 24 -2.39 11.88 3.28
C ALA A 24 -1.64 11.06 4.35
N GLU A 25 -1.38 9.79 4.07
CA GLU A 25 -0.64 8.87 4.93
C GLU A 25 0.89 9.11 4.90
N GLY A 26 1.39 9.96 3.99
CA GLY A 26 2.83 10.16 3.80
C GLY A 26 3.54 8.96 3.14
N VAL A 27 2.79 8.06 2.49
CA VAL A 27 3.34 6.93 1.75
C VAL A 27 3.90 7.41 0.41
N LEU A 28 5.19 7.16 0.21
CA LEU A 28 5.96 7.60 -0.96
C LEU A 28 5.97 6.55 -2.08
N LEU A 29 5.83 5.28 -1.70
CA LEU A 29 5.71 4.14 -2.59
C LEU A 29 4.81 3.11 -1.94
N GLU A 30 3.85 2.60 -2.70
CA GLU A 30 3.20 1.32 -2.43
C GLU A 30 3.24 0.49 -3.72
N SER A 31 3.74 -0.73 -3.62
CA SER A 31 3.71 -1.72 -4.70
C SER A 31 3.30 -3.06 -4.15
N VAL A 32 2.45 -3.78 -4.89
CA VAL A 32 1.93 -5.08 -4.48
C VAL A 32 2.12 -6.07 -5.62
N PHE A 33 2.80 -7.17 -5.33
CA PHE A 33 3.04 -8.26 -6.26
C PHE A 33 2.21 -9.47 -5.86
N LEU A 34 1.67 -10.16 -6.85
CA LEU A 34 1.02 -11.45 -6.64
C LEU A 34 2.02 -12.55 -6.95
N GLU A 35 2.41 -13.30 -5.93
CA GLU A 35 3.13 -14.56 -6.10
C GLU A 35 2.15 -15.73 -6.00
N LYS A 36 2.35 -16.74 -6.85
CA LYS A 36 1.62 -18.00 -6.80
C LYS A 36 2.60 -19.12 -6.49
N SER A 37 2.43 -19.78 -5.36
CA SER A 37 3.27 -20.90 -4.95
C SER A 37 2.38 -22.10 -4.65
N GLY A 38 2.43 -23.10 -5.54
CA GLY A 38 1.56 -24.26 -5.45
C GLY A 38 0.07 -23.89 -5.53
N ALA A 39 -0.67 -24.24 -4.46
CA ALA A 39 -2.10 -23.92 -4.34
C ALA A 39 -2.35 -22.52 -3.74
N ASP A 40 -1.32 -21.90 -3.18
CA ASP A 40 -1.42 -20.69 -2.37
C ASP A 40 -1.10 -19.43 -3.19
N ASN A 41 -1.64 -18.30 -2.73
CA ASN A 41 -1.42 -16.99 -3.33
C ASN A 41 -0.90 -16.03 -2.26
N TYR A 42 0.23 -15.40 -2.53
CA TYR A 42 0.87 -14.45 -1.62
C TYR A 42 0.81 -13.05 -2.24
N LEU A 43 0.52 -12.06 -1.41
CA LEU A 43 0.66 -10.66 -1.78
C LEU A 43 1.92 -10.10 -1.12
N ILE A 44 2.90 -9.76 -1.94
CA ILE A 44 4.17 -9.19 -1.47
C ILE A 44 4.06 -7.67 -1.57
N TYR A 45 4.09 -6.99 -0.43
CA TYR A 45 4.01 -5.54 -0.34
C TYR A 45 5.41 -4.93 -0.23
N ILE A 46 5.64 -3.87 -1.01
CA ILE A 46 6.77 -2.96 -0.82
C ILE A 46 6.19 -1.58 -0.53
N MET A 47 6.47 -1.06 0.65
CA MET A 47 6.04 0.27 1.08
C MET A 47 7.24 1.11 1.48
N ALA A 48 7.21 2.38 1.10
CA ALA A 48 8.18 3.38 1.56
C ALA A 48 7.43 4.54 2.20
N CYS A 49 7.72 4.80 3.46
CA CYS A 49 7.13 5.90 4.22
C CYS A 49 8.16 6.41 5.24
N PRO A 50 8.31 7.74 5.43
CA PRO A 50 9.19 8.28 6.46
C PRO A 50 8.73 7.98 7.89
N ASP A 51 7.43 7.80 8.08
CA ASP A 51 6.79 7.60 9.39
C ASP A 51 5.64 6.59 9.27
N PHE A 52 5.95 5.32 9.51
CA PHE A 52 4.97 4.24 9.43
C PHE A 52 3.88 4.31 10.50
N GLU A 53 4.16 4.91 11.66
CA GLU A 53 3.14 5.08 12.70
C GLU A 53 2.12 6.12 12.27
N HIS A 54 2.57 7.27 11.76
CA HIS A 54 1.68 8.27 11.17
C HIS A 54 0.84 7.69 10.02
N ALA A 55 1.47 6.93 9.11
CA ALA A 55 0.76 6.29 8.00
C ALA A 55 -0.34 5.34 8.52
N ARG A 56 -0.02 4.51 9.51
CA ARG A 56 -0.97 3.55 10.11
C ARG A 56 -2.13 4.26 10.81
N GLU A 57 -1.85 5.32 11.58
CA GLU A 57 -2.88 6.11 12.26
C GLU A 57 -3.81 6.81 11.27
N THR A 58 -3.23 7.47 10.26
CA THR A 58 -3.98 8.15 9.20
C THR A 58 -4.84 7.17 8.40
N ALA A 59 -4.27 6.03 8.01
CA ALA A 59 -5.00 4.97 7.34
C ALA A 59 -6.17 4.49 8.20
N LYS A 60 -5.97 4.26 9.50
CA LYS A 60 -7.01 3.78 10.43
C LYS A 60 -8.21 4.74 10.50
N GLU A 61 -7.96 6.04 10.57
CA GLU A 61 -8.99 7.08 10.70
C GLU A 61 -9.64 7.48 9.38
N SER A 62 -9.05 7.10 8.24
CA SER A 62 -9.58 7.43 6.93
C SER A 62 -11.00 6.87 6.71
N LYS A 63 -11.87 7.75 6.22
CA LYS A 63 -13.25 7.49 5.76
C LYS A 63 -13.36 7.49 4.23
N ASN A 64 -12.23 7.44 3.53
CA ASN A 64 -12.24 7.32 2.08
C ASN A 64 -12.78 5.94 1.69
N ILE A 65 -13.68 5.88 0.71
CA ILE A 65 -14.27 4.63 0.22
C ILE A 65 -13.21 3.64 -0.27
N VAL A 66 -12.08 4.15 -0.79
CA VAL A 66 -10.94 3.32 -1.22
C VAL A 66 -10.30 2.62 -0.04
N ASP A 67 -10.07 3.34 1.06
CA ASP A 67 -9.43 2.75 2.24
C ASP A 67 -10.38 1.78 2.94
N GLU A 68 -11.68 2.09 3.00
CA GLU A 68 -12.69 1.16 3.52
C GLU A 68 -12.73 -0.15 2.70
N PHE A 69 -12.76 -0.04 1.37
CA PHE A 69 -12.74 -1.20 0.48
C PHE A 69 -11.43 -1.99 0.61
N HIS A 70 -10.29 -1.30 0.66
CA HIS A 70 -8.97 -1.91 0.80
C HIS A 70 -8.81 -2.63 2.15
N LYS A 71 -9.22 -2.00 3.27
CA LYS A 71 -9.26 -2.61 4.59
C LYS A 71 -10.15 -3.85 4.62
N LYS A 72 -11.34 -3.76 4.03
CA LYS A 72 -12.26 -4.90 3.94
C LYS A 72 -11.65 -6.07 3.16
N PHE A 73 -10.99 -5.80 2.04
CA PHE A 73 -10.29 -6.83 1.29
C PHE A 73 -9.22 -7.53 2.14
N LYS A 74 -8.41 -6.77 2.89
CA LYS A 74 -7.42 -7.36 3.81
C LYS A 74 -8.10 -8.23 4.88
N GLN A 75 -9.14 -7.72 5.53
CA GLN A 75 -9.87 -8.45 6.58
C GLN A 75 -10.53 -9.74 6.08
N ASP A 76 -11.07 -9.73 4.86
CA ASP A 76 -11.80 -10.87 4.31
C ASP A 76 -10.86 -11.98 3.78
N TRP A 77 -9.64 -11.64 3.35
CA TRP A 77 -8.79 -12.53 2.55
C TRP A 77 -7.38 -12.76 3.08
N TRP A 78 -6.90 -11.97 4.03
CA TRP A 78 -5.59 -12.21 4.64
C TRP A 78 -5.74 -13.23 5.76
N GLU A 79 -5.11 -14.39 5.58
CA GLU A 79 -5.06 -15.42 6.62
C GLU A 79 -3.96 -15.10 7.65
N ASP A 80 -2.78 -14.68 7.18
CA ASP A 80 -1.65 -14.26 7.99
C ASP A 80 -0.82 -13.20 7.24
N SER A 81 0.06 -12.50 7.96
CA SER A 81 1.02 -11.56 7.39
C SER A 81 2.36 -11.64 8.11
N GLU A 82 3.44 -11.76 7.34
CA GLU A 82 4.81 -11.72 7.83
C GLU A 82 5.52 -10.47 7.28
N GLU A 83 6.29 -9.80 8.14
CA GLU A 83 7.19 -8.74 7.71
C GLU A 83 8.49 -9.35 7.18
N LEU A 84 8.80 -9.08 5.91
CA LEU A 84 10.01 -9.59 5.26
C LEU A 84 11.21 -8.68 5.53
N GLU A 85 12.38 -9.29 5.77
CA GLU A 85 13.64 -8.55 5.83
C GLU A 85 14.06 -8.08 4.43
N PRO A 86 14.23 -6.76 4.20
CA PRO A 86 14.68 -6.28 2.90
C PRO A 86 16.16 -6.60 2.69
N LEU A 87 16.47 -7.36 1.64
CA LEU A 87 17.87 -7.61 1.27
C LEU A 87 18.57 -6.32 0.77
N ILE A 88 17.89 -5.57 -0.10
CA ILE A 88 18.33 -4.26 -0.61
C ILE A 88 17.09 -3.40 -0.87
N PHE A 89 17.11 -2.15 -0.43
CA PHE A 89 16.10 -1.15 -0.79
C PHE A 89 16.77 0.22 -1.00
N PHE A 90 16.65 0.77 -2.21
CA PHE A 90 17.16 2.10 -2.53
C PHE A 90 15.98 3.07 -2.71
N TYR A 91 15.95 4.11 -1.89
CA TYR A 91 15.01 5.21 -2.02
C TYR A 91 15.79 6.50 -2.29
N ASN A 92 15.60 7.06 -3.49
CA ASN A 92 16.27 8.30 -3.89
C ASN A 92 15.28 9.47 -3.80
N ASP A 93 15.15 10.06 -2.61
CA ASP A 93 14.36 11.26 -2.42
C ASP A 93 15.14 12.50 -2.86
N GLN A 94 14.69 13.13 -3.94
CA GLN A 94 15.28 14.37 -4.45
C GLN A 94 14.54 15.63 -3.96
N SER A 95 13.54 15.48 -3.08
CA SER A 95 12.73 16.60 -2.59
C SER A 95 13.45 17.52 -1.60
N SER A 96 14.66 17.17 -1.13
CA SER A 96 15.49 17.99 -0.24
C SER A 96 16.50 18.90 -0.95
N GLN A 97 16.53 18.94 -2.29
CA GLN A 97 17.35 19.91 -3.04
C GLN A 97 16.50 21.08 -3.58
N GLY A 98 16.23 22.09 -2.74
CA GLY A 98 15.67 23.34 -3.26
C GLY A 98 14.98 24.30 -2.29
N THR A 99 15.58 24.62 -1.13
CA THR A 99 15.38 25.96 -0.54
C THR A 99 16.72 26.67 -0.59
N LYS A 100 17.04 27.26 -1.75
CA LYS A 100 17.96 28.40 -1.78
C LYS A 100 17.14 29.61 -1.39
N ILE A 101 17.37 30.08 -0.16
CA ILE A 101 17.06 31.45 0.26
C ILE A 101 17.90 32.40 -0.60
#